data_AF-A0A2R6JI81-F1
#
_entry.id   AF-A0A2R6JI81-F1
#
_cell.length_a   1.000
_cell.length_b   1.000
_cell.length_c   1.000
_cell.angle_alpha   90.00
_cell.angle_beta   90.00
_cell.angle_gamma   90.00
#
_symmetry.space_group_name_H-M   'P 1'
#
loop_
_entity.id
_entity.type
_entity.pdbx_description
1 polymer ?
#
loop_
_entity_poly.entity_id
_entity_poly.type
_entity_poly.pdbx_seq_one_letter_code
_entity_poly.pdbx_strand_id
1 'polypeptide(L)'
;MKVRDRRTGTSEDDPELNDHLDGLLREAGRDPDAVDRSVMTQVVFGRDEAELDEVLDGRDPDELRERGAVVGTPAEVAEGVERLGEAGVDRVMLQWLALDDTDRLEALADALV
;
A
#
# COMPACT_ATOMS: atom_id res chain seq x y z
N MET A 1 5.65 22.86 8.19
CA MET A 1 4.64 22.17 7.36
C MET A 1 5.37 21.05 6.65
N LYS A 2 5.01 19.78 6.89
CA LYS A 2 5.70 18.64 6.27
C LYS A 2 5.40 18.59 4.77
N VAL A 3 6.40 18.23 3.97
CA VAL A 3 6.23 18.01 2.52
C VAL A 3 5.82 16.57 2.28
N ARG A 4 5.01 16.29 1.25
CA ARG A 4 4.56 14.93 0.93
C ARG A 4 5.27 14.41 -0.30
N ASP A 5 5.82 13.22 -0.19
CA ASP A 5 6.25 12.41 -1.32
C ASP A 5 5.15 11.38 -1.65
N ARG A 6 4.71 11.31 -2.91
CA ARG A 6 3.61 10.41 -3.33
C ARG A 6 4.09 9.51 -4.46
N ARG A 7 3.98 8.20 -4.24
CA ARG A 7 4.41 7.16 -5.20
C ARG A 7 3.26 6.28 -5.65
N THR A 8 3.42 5.63 -6.80
CA THR A 8 2.51 4.59 -7.31
C THR A 8 3.20 3.23 -7.23
N GLY A 9 2.54 2.26 -6.61
CA GLY A 9 3.15 1.00 -6.18
C GLY A 9 3.41 0.00 -7.30
N THR A 10 4.50 0.16 -8.06
CA THR A 10 5.06 -0.92 -8.91
C THR A 10 6.48 -1.31 -8.47
N SER A 11 6.91 -0.76 -7.33
CA SER A 11 8.11 -1.12 -6.59
C SER A 11 7.70 -1.00 -5.14
N GLU A 12 7.70 -2.09 -4.39
CA GLU A 12 7.77 -2.00 -2.92
C GLU A 12 8.85 -0.97 -2.57
N ASP A 13 8.55 -0.06 -1.64
CA ASP A 13 9.35 1.10 -1.28
C ASP A 13 10.86 0.85 -1.33
N ASP A 14 11.43 1.20 -2.48
CA ASP A 14 12.83 0.92 -2.79
C ASP A 14 13.69 1.63 -1.75
N PRO A 15 14.35 0.88 -0.84
CA PRO A 15 15.17 1.46 0.20
C PRO A 15 16.25 2.36 -0.40
N GLU A 16 16.70 2.05 -1.63
CA GLU A 16 17.69 2.85 -2.35
C GLU A 16 17.11 4.23 -2.74
N LEU A 17 15.84 4.30 -3.16
CA LEU A 17 15.18 5.57 -3.45
C LEU A 17 14.91 6.39 -2.17
N ASN A 18 14.56 5.72 -1.07
CA ASN A 18 14.41 6.36 0.22
C ASN A 18 15.72 6.96 0.72
N ASP A 19 16.81 6.18 0.67
CA ASP A 19 18.15 6.62 1.05
C ASP A 19 18.67 7.74 0.13
N HIS A 20 18.36 7.66 -1.17
CA HIS A 20 18.72 8.69 -2.12
C HIS A 20 18.02 10.02 -1.81
N LEU A 21 16.70 10.00 -1.57
CA LEU A 21 15.93 11.18 -1.20
C LEU A 21 16.44 11.78 0.11
N ASP A 22 16.72 10.92 1.09
CA ASP A 22 17.32 11.30 2.37
C ASP A 22 18.66 12.03 2.18
N GLY A 23 19.52 11.53 1.30
CA GLY A 23 20.78 12.18 0.92
C GLY A 23 20.54 13.59 0.36
N LEU A 24 19.63 13.72 -0.61
CA LEU A 24 19.28 15.01 -1.22
C LEU A 24 18.69 16.01 -0.20
N LEU A 25 17.88 15.53 0.75
CA LEU A 25 17.33 16.37 1.81
C LEU A 25 18.44 16.89 2.72
N ARG A 26 19.37 16.03 3.15
CA ARG A 26 20.52 16.44 3.97
C ARG A 26 21.42 17.42 3.24
N GLU A 27 21.71 17.21 1.95
CA GLU A 27 22.47 18.15 1.10
C GLU A 27 21.79 19.52 1.00
N ALA A 28 20.46 19.54 0.95
CA ALA A 28 19.65 20.76 0.98
C ALA A 28 19.51 21.38 2.38
N GLY A 29 20.15 20.81 3.42
CA GLY A 29 20.05 21.28 4.80
C GLY A 29 18.67 21.06 5.44
N ARG A 30 17.93 20.05 4.96
CA ARG A 30 16.60 19.68 5.45
C ARG A 30 16.66 18.37 6.23
N ASP A 31 15.87 18.31 7.29
CA ASP A 31 15.62 17.09 8.04
C ASP A 31 14.79 16.10 7.20
N PRO A 32 15.27 14.87 6.93
CA PRO A 32 14.50 13.84 6.25
C PRO A 32 13.13 13.57 6.86
N ASP A 33 13.02 13.63 8.20
CA ASP A 33 11.77 13.37 8.93
C ASP A 33 10.71 14.46 8.72
N ALA A 34 11.09 15.58 8.08
CA ALA A 34 10.19 16.64 7.67
C ALA A 34 9.40 16.31 6.39
N VAL A 35 9.63 15.14 5.76
CA VAL A 35 8.91 14.67 4.58
C VAL A 35 8.11 13.41 4.94
N ASP A 36 6.79 13.47 4.80
CA ASP A 36 5.95 12.28 4.94
C ASP A 36 5.93 11.51 3.61
N ARG A 37 6.20 10.21 3.67
CA ARG A 37 6.17 9.29 2.54
C ARG A 37 4.81 8.64 2.40
N SER A 38 4.28 8.66 1.18
CA SER A 38 3.00 8.03 0.89
C SER A 38 3.05 7.19 -0.37
N VAL A 39 2.38 6.05 -0.32
CA VAL A 39 2.20 5.16 -1.46
C VAL A 39 0.72 5.09 -1.83
N MET A 40 0.44 5.06 -3.13
CA MET A 40 -0.86 4.71 -3.68
C MET A 40 -0.73 3.37 -4.40
N THR A 41 -1.52 2.39 -3.98
CA THR A 41 -1.51 1.05 -4.58
C THR A 41 -2.92 0.48 -4.67
N GLN A 42 -3.14 -0.45 -5.59
CA GLN A 42 -4.39 -1.19 -5.69
C GLN A 42 -4.56 -2.11 -4.49
N VAL A 43 -5.81 -2.22 -4.00
CA VAL A 43 -6.21 -3.28 -3.09
C VAL A 43 -7.16 -4.25 -3.79
N VAL A 44 -6.92 -5.54 -3.62
CA VAL A 44 -7.83 -6.62 -4.02
C VAL A 44 -8.14 -7.43 -2.77
N PHE A 45 -9.37 -7.34 -2.29
CA PHE A 45 -9.74 -7.83 -0.98
C PHE A 45 -10.99 -8.69 -1.07
N GLY A 46 -10.97 -9.83 -0.38
CA GLY A 46 -12.12 -10.69 -0.09
C GLY A 46 -12.21 -10.92 1.42
N ARG A 47 -13.43 -11.07 1.96
CA ARG A 47 -13.65 -11.34 3.39
C ARG A 47 -13.17 -12.73 3.81
N ASP A 48 -13.13 -13.65 2.86
CA ASP A 48 -12.57 -15.00 2.96
C ASP A 48 -11.95 -15.42 1.62
N GLU A 49 -11.37 -16.62 1.59
CA GLU A 49 -10.72 -17.20 0.40
C GLU A 49 -11.69 -17.34 -0.78
N ALA A 50 -12.95 -17.70 -0.52
CA ALA A 50 -13.92 -17.91 -1.59
C ALA A 50 -14.30 -16.59 -2.27
N GLU A 51 -14.56 -15.54 -1.47
CA GLU A 51 -14.81 -14.21 -2.03
C GLU A 51 -13.56 -13.62 -2.68
N LEU A 52 -12.36 -13.89 -2.13
CA LEU A 52 -11.11 -13.47 -2.76
C LEU A 52 -10.94 -14.09 -4.14
N ASP A 53 -11.16 -15.40 -4.28
CA ASP A 53 -11.11 -16.12 -5.55
C ASP A 53 -12.12 -15.55 -6.56
N GLU A 54 -13.35 -15.26 -6.12
CA GLU A 54 -14.38 -14.63 -6.95
C GLU A 54 -13.95 -13.24 -7.45
N VAL A 55 -13.39 -12.41 -6.56
CA VAL A 55 -12.94 -11.05 -6.91
C VAL A 55 -11.69 -11.10 -7.80
N LEU A 56 -10.82 -12.09 -7.63
CA LEU A 56 -9.63 -12.28 -8.47
C LEU A 56 -10.03 -12.62 -9.91
N ASP A 57 -11.12 -13.34 -10.13
CA ASP A 57 -11.66 -13.68 -11.47
C ASP A 57 -10.58 -14.28 -12.39
N GLY A 58 -9.81 -15.23 -11.83
CA GLY A 58 -8.73 -15.91 -12.55
C GLY A 58 -7.43 -15.10 -12.71
N ARG A 59 -7.32 -13.90 -12.12
CA ARG A 59 -6.05 -13.19 -11.98
C ARG A 59 -5.18 -13.88 -10.92
N ASP A 60 -3.88 -13.95 -11.19
CA ASP A 60 -2.91 -14.50 -10.25
C ASP A 60 -2.64 -13.50 -9.10
N PRO A 61 -2.93 -13.86 -7.84
CA PRO A 61 -2.71 -12.97 -6.70
C PRO A 61 -1.23 -12.64 -6.50
N ASP A 62 -0.32 -13.56 -6.80
CA ASP A 62 1.13 -13.35 -6.61
C ASP A 62 1.67 -12.39 -7.68
N GLU A 63 1.24 -12.51 -8.94
CA GLU A 63 1.59 -11.51 -9.97
C GLU A 63 1.10 -10.10 -9.61
N LEU A 64 -0.07 -9.99 -8.97
CA LEU A 64 -0.61 -8.70 -8.52
C LEU A 64 0.24 -8.11 -7.38
N ARG A 65 0.66 -8.95 -6.42
CA ARG A 65 1.55 -8.55 -5.33
C ARG A 65 2.93 -8.13 -5.83
N GLU A 66 3.52 -8.88 -6.77
CA GLU A 66 4.78 -8.52 -7.43
C GLU A 66 4.70 -7.16 -8.15
N ARG A 67 3.51 -6.81 -8.67
CA ARG A 67 3.24 -5.49 -9.26
C ARG A 67 2.92 -4.42 -8.23
N GLY A 68 3.03 -4.72 -6.93
CA GLY A 68 2.89 -3.81 -5.80
C GLY A 68 1.47 -3.68 -5.23
N ALA A 69 0.49 -4.47 -5.69
CA ALA A 69 -0.87 -4.46 -5.14
C ALA A 69 -0.93 -5.17 -3.78
N VAL A 70 -1.80 -4.69 -2.90
CA VAL A 70 -2.15 -5.39 -1.66
C VAL A 70 -3.31 -6.33 -1.97
N VAL A 71 -3.07 -7.65 -1.93
CA VAL A 71 -4.06 -8.67 -2.33
C VAL A 71 -4.22 -9.67 -1.20
N GLY A 72 -5.46 -9.94 -0.78
CA GLY A 72 -5.73 -11.03 0.16
C GLY A 72 -7.02 -10.91 0.98
N THR A 73 -7.10 -11.78 1.98
CA THR A 73 -8.07 -11.81 3.07
C THR A 73 -7.73 -10.77 4.16
N PRO A 74 -8.55 -10.59 5.21
CA PRO A 74 -8.30 -9.58 6.24
C PRO A 74 -6.89 -9.61 6.84
N ALA A 75 -6.40 -10.80 7.21
CA ALA A 75 -5.09 -10.95 7.80
C ALA A 75 -3.96 -10.63 6.80
N GLU A 76 -4.09 -11.09 5.55
CA GLU A 76 -3.08 -10.87 4.52
C GLU A 76 -3.01 -9.40 4.08
N VAL A 77 -4.15 -8.71 4.04
CA VAL A 77 -4.19 -7.27 3.73
C VAL A 77 -3.59 -6.45 4.86
N ALA A 78 -3.90 -6.77 6.11
CA ALA A 78 -3.27 -6.14 7.27
C ALA A 78 -1.74 -6.33 7.24
N GLU A 79 -1.28 -7.57 7.04
CA GLU A 79 0.15 -7.87 6.92
C GLU A 79 0.80 -7.12 5.74
N GLY A 80 0.12 -7.04 4.59
CA GLY A 80 0.60 -6.28 3.44
C GLY A 80 0.75 -4.78 3.72
N VAL A 81 -0.19 -4.19 4.46
CA VAL A 81 -0.10 -2.78 4.88
C VAL A 81 1.00 -2.58 5.92
N GLU A 82 1.18 -3.51 6.86
CA GLU A 82 2.28 -3.47 7.83
C GLU A 82 3.64 -3.50 7.15
N ARG A 83 3.85 -4.38 6.15
CA ARG A 83 5.11 -4.44 5.37
C ARG A 83 5.44 -3.11 4.68
N LEU A 84 4.44 -2.39 4.17
CA LEU A 84 4.65 -1.04 3.61
C LEU A 84 5.11 -0.06 4.70
N GLY A 85 4.54 -0.14 5.90
CA GLY A 85 4.98 0.66 7.05
C GLY A 85 6.42 0.36 7.46
N GLU A 86 6.81 -0.91 7.51
CA GLU A 86 8.19 -1.35 7.79
C GLU A 86 9.19 -0.84 6.75
N ALA A 87 8.75 -0.68 5.50
CA ALA A 87 9.54 -0.11 4.41
C ALA A 87 9.63 1.43 4.44
N GLY A 88 9.07 2.08 5.47
CA GLY A 88 9.19 3.52 5.72
C GLY A 88 8.06 4.37 5.14
N VAL A 89 6.90 3.76 4.84
CA VAL A 89 5.71 4.50 4.40
C VAL A 89 4.94 5.05 5.60
N ASP A 90 4.76 6.37 5.63
CA ASP A 90 3.92 7.03 6.65
C ASP A 90 2.42 6.97 6.33
N ARG A 91 2.06 6.74 5.06
CA ARG A 91 0.67 6.71 4.61
C ARG A 91 0.44 5.81 3.40
N VAL A 92 -0.50 4.89 3.54
CA VAL A 92 -1.00 4.06 2.43
C VAL A 92 -2.32 4.62 1.91
N MET A 93 -2.44 4.76 0.59
CA MET A 93 -3.68 5.07 -0.11
C MET A 93 -4.08 3.85 -0.94
N LEU A 94 -5.01 3.06 -0.42
CA LEU A 94 -5.54 1.88 -1.10
C LEU A 94 -6.55 2.30 -2.16
N GLN A 95 -6.25 1.99 -3.43
CA GLN A 95 -7.14 2.22 -4.56
C GLN A 95 -8.19 1.12 -4.59
N TRP A 96 -9.39 1.50 -4.15
CA TRP A 96 -10.60 0.68 -4.21
C TRP A 96 -11.29 0.85 -5.58
N LEU A 97 -11.46 -0.25 -6.32
CA LEU A 97 -12.08 -0.22 -7.66
C LEU A 97 -13.52 -0.74 -7.69
N ALA A 98 -13.98 -1.44 -6.65
CA ALA A 98 -15.35 -1.96 -6.55
C ALA A 98 -16.30 -0.89 -5.97
N LEU A 99 -16.50 0.21 -6.71
CA LEU A 99 -17.15 1.43 -6.21
C LEU A 99 -18.56 1.23 -5.64
N ASP A 100 -19.28 0.21 -6.10
CA ASP A 100 -20.64 -0.10 -5.65
C ASP A 100 -20.69 -1.02 -4.43
N ASP A 101 -19.56 -1.61 -4.03
CA ASP A 101 -19.47 -2.60 -2.96
C ASP A 101 -18.99 -1.95 -1.65
N THR A 102 -19.90 -1.20 -1.03
CA THR A 102 -19.60 -0.50 0.23
C THR A 102 -19.48 -1.45 1.41
N ASP A 103 -20.18 -2.59 1.38
CA ASP A 103 -20.15 -3.58 2.47
C ASP A 103 -18.77 -4.24 2.55
N ARG A 104 -18.16 -4.58 1.40
CA ARG A 104 -16.79 -5.10 1.41
C ARG A 104 -15.76 -4.02 1.72
N LEU A 105 -16.03 -2.76 1.39
CA LEU A 105 -15.20 -1.63 1.82
C LEU A 105 -15.23 -1.43 3.34
N GLU A 106 -16.39 -1.60 3.99
CA GLU A 106 -16.52 -1.57 5.45
C GLU A 106 -15.72 -2.71 6.09
N ALA A 107 -15.83 -3.94 5.57
CA ALA A 107 -15.04 -5.07 6.04
C ALA A 107 -13.53 -4.87 5.86
N LEU A 108 -13.11 -4.21 4.78
CA LEU A 108 -11.71 -3.82 4.57
C LEU A 108 -11.26 -2.81 5.64
N ALA A 109 -12.12 -1.84 5.98
CA ALA A 109 -11.80 -0.86 7.03
C ALA A 109 -11.65 -1.54 8.39
N ASP A 110 -12.57 -2.46 8.75
CA ASP A 110 -12.49 -3.23 9.99
C ASP A 110 -11.23 -4.11 10.09
N ALA A 111 -10.71 -4.58 8.95
CA ALA A 111 -9.47 -5.37 8.90
C ALA A 111 -8.21 -4.55 9.20
N LEU A 112 -8.27 -3.21 9.12
CA LEU A 112 -7.11 -2.32 9.18
C LEU A 112 -7.11 -1.39 10.41
N VAL A 113 -8.08 -1.52 11.33
CA VAL A 113 -8.29 -0.65 12.50
C VAL A 113 -7.92 -1.34 13.80
#